data_AF-A0AAV0JBZ1-F1
#
_entry.id   AF-A0AAV0JBZ1-F1
#
_cell.length_a   1.000
_cell.length_b   1.000
_cell.length_c   1.000
_cell.angle_alpha   90.00
_cell.angle_beta   90.00
_cell.angle_gamma   90.00
#
_symmetry.space_group_name_H-M   'P 1'
#
loop_
_entity.id
_entity.type
_entity.pdbx_description
1 polymer ?
#
loop_
_entity_poly.entity_id
_entity_poly.type
_entity_poly.pdbx_seq_one_letter_code
_entity_poly.pdbx_strand_id
1 'polypeptide(L)'
;MATSKETAHVLNLTFTAKFTHTPAFKYYVVVEAIAGFYTVLALLLASKSLLSRLTLILDLVVAMLLTSSIAAALAIAQVGKQGNSHAGWLPICGQVPRYCDKLVVSLVAGFVAALVYLLLLVYTLRAALHPVFAIKP
;
A
#
# COMPACT_ATOMS: atom_id res chain seq x y z
N MET A 1 0.48 1.60 9.77
CA MET A 1 1.84 2.21 9.65
C MET A 1 1.91 3.66 10.16
N ALA A 2 0.94 4.53 9.87
CA ALA A 2 0.99 5.98 10.19
C ALA A 2 1.19 6.36 11.67
N THR A 3 0.93 5.47 12.62
CA THR A 3 1.14 5.70 14.07
C THR A 3 2.37 4.98 14.61
N SER A 4 3.21 4.41 13.75
CA SER A 4 4.39 3.65 14.17
C SER A 4 5.53 4.60 14.57
N LYS A 5 5.81 4.60 15.87
CA LYS A 5 6.97 5.23 16.50
C LYS A 5 7.43 4.35 17.66
N GLU A 6 8.73 4.22 17.82
CA GLU A 6 9.33 3.54 18.97
C GLU A 6 10.70 4.17 19.24
N THR A 7 11.03 4.32 20.52
CA THR A 7 12.36 4.74 20.97
C THR A 7 12.89 3.65 21.89
N ALA A 8 14.07 3.12 21.57
CA ALA A 8 14.76 2.10 22.34
C ALA A 8 16.09 2.63 22.85
N HIS A 9 16.48 2.18 24.05
CA HIS A 9 17.77 2.52 24.66
C HIS A 9 18.66 1.28 24.63
N VAL A 10 19.79 1.37 23.94
CA VAL A 10 20.73 0.25 23.80
C VAL A 10 22.12 0.78 24.12
N LEU A 11 22.77 0.27 25.16
CA LEU A 11 24.13 0.66 25.55
C LEU A 11 24.32 2.20 25.70
N ASN A 12 23.41 2.87 26.42
CA ASN A 12 23.36 4.34 26.56
C ASN A 12 23.17 5.15 25.26
N LEU A 13 22.85 4.49 24.14
CA LEU A 13 22.47 5.14 22.89
C LEU A 13 20.95 5.09 22.70
N THR A 14 20.38 6.20 22.23
CA THR A 14 18.95 6.35 21.93
C THR A 14 18.68 6.07 20.46
N PHE A 15 17.97 4.98 20.17
CA PHE A 15 17.49 4.63 18.83
C PHE A 15 16.03 5.02 18.70
N THR A 16 15.72 5.98 17.84
CA THR A 16 14.34 6.38 17.55
C THR A 16 13.95 5.98 16.13
N ALA A 17 12.95 5.12 16.01
CA ALA A 17 12.36 4.71 14.75
C ALA A 17 10.97 5.34 14.57
N LYS A 18 10.75 5.96 13.42
CA LYS A 18 9.45 6.52 13.00
C LYS A 18 9.27 6.26 11.52
N PHE A 19 8.05 5.96 11.10
CA PHE A 19 7.77 5.74 9.68
C PHE A 19 8.10 6.97 8.81
N THR A 20 8.02 8.18 9.40
CA THR A 20 8.33 9.43 8.70
C THR A 20 9.80 9.59 8.34
N HIS A 21 10.71 8.83 8.94
CA HIS A 21 12.12 8.84 8.58
C HIS A 21 12.42 8.09 7.28
N THR A 22 11.47 7.29 6.78
CA THR A 22 11.65 6.48 5.58
C THR A 22 10.70 6.94 4.48
N PRO A 23 11.21 7.41 3.32
CA PRO A 23 10.37 7.92 2.25
C PRO A 23 9.43 6.86 1.65
N ALA A 24 9.86 5.60 1.58
CA ALA A 24 9.03 4.49 1.11
C ALA A 24 7.78 4.28 2.00
N PHE A 25 7.94 4.39 3.33
CA PHE A 25 6.83 4.24 4.27
C PHE A 25 5.88 5.43 4.22
N LYS A 26 6.40 6.65 4.03
CA LYS A 26 5.56 7.83 3.73
C LYS A 26 4.75 7.63 2.45
N TYR A 27 5.40 7.18 1.38
CA TYR A 27 4.75 6.93 0.10
C TYR A 27 3.62 5.91 0.23
N TYR A 28 3.87 4.77 0.88
CA TYR A 28 2.86 3.76 1.19
C TYR A 28 1.65 4.34 1.94
N VAL A 29 1.87 5.09 3.03
CA VAL A 29 0.76 5.70 3.80
C VAL A 29 -0.05 6.69 2.97
N VAL A 30 0.61 7.52 2.16
CA VAL A 30 -0.07 8.51 1.31
C VAL A 30 -0.89 7.84 0.22
N VAL A 31 -0.34 6.83 -0.44
CA VAL A 31 -1.05 6.11 -1.51
C VAL A 31 -2.24 5.34 -0.98
N GLU A 32 -2.11 4.62 0.14
CA GLU A 32 -3.23 3.93 0.80
C GLU A 32 -4.35 4.91 1.20
N ALA A 33 -3.99 6.10 1.67
CA ALA A 33 -4.97 7.14 2.01
C ALA A 33 -5.71 7.67 0.76
N ILE A 34 -4.98 7.93 -0.34
CA ILE A 34 -5.57 8.35 -1.61
C ILE A 34 -6.49 7.26 -2.16
N ALA A 35 -6.04 6.01 -2.17
CA ALA A 35 -6.82 4.87 -2.64
C ALA A 35 -8.10 4.67 -1.82
N GLY A 36 -8.00 4.78 -0.49
CA GLY A 36 -9.16 4.69 0.41
C GLY A 36 -10.18 5.81 0.15
N PHE A 37 -9.71 7.06 0.05
CA PHE A 37 -10.59 8.20 -0.27
C PHE A 37 -11.26 8.06 -1.64
N TYR A 38 -10.48 7.68 -2.66
CA TYR A 38 -10.98 7.45 -4.01
C TYR A 38 -12.04 6.35 -4.04
N THR A 39 -11.81 5.23 -3.35
CA THR A 39 -12.75 4.09 -3.31
C THR A 39 -14.07 4.51 -2.68
N VAL A 40 -14.05 5.25 -1.56
CA VAL A 40 -15.26 5.79 -0.92
C VAL A 40 -15.99 6.75 -1.85
N LEU A 41 -15.27 7.65 -2.52
CA LEU A 41 -15.87 8.58 -3.47
C LEU A 41 -16.50 7.83 -4.66
N ALA A 42 -15.82 6.83 -5.20
CA ALA A 42 -16.32 6.00 -6.29
C ALA A 42 -17.61 5.26 -5.88
N LEU A 43 -17.67 4.71 -4.66
CA LEU A 43 -18.88 4.08 -4.10
C LEU A 43 -20.06 5.07 -4.00
N LEU A 44 -19.82 6.30 -3.57
CA LEU A 44 -20.87 7.32 -3.46
C LEU A 44 -21.36 7.78 -4.85
N LEU A 45 -20.45 7.98 -5.80
CA LEU A 45 -20.76 8.46 -7.15
C LEU A 45 -21.33 7.36 -8.06
N ALA A 46 -21.08 6.08 -7.77
CA ALA A 46 -21.68 4.95 -8.50
C ALA A 46 -23.22 5.04 -8.55
N SER A 47 -23.84 5.64 -7.53
CA SER A 47 -25.29 5.88 -7.49
C SER A 47 -25.83 6.88 -8.52
N LYS A 48 -24.97 7.69 -9.17
CA LYS A 48 -25.37 8.81 -10.05
C LYS A 48 -24.95 8.68 -11.53
N SER A 49 -24.61 7.47 -11.99
CA SER A 49 -24.53 7.01 -13.40
C SER A 49 -24.22 8.07 -14.48
N LEU A 50 -22.93 8.23 -14.87
CA LEU A 50 -22.54 8.67 -16.23
C LEU A 50 -21.03 8.51 -16.57
N LEU A 51 -20.14 8.11 -15.64
CA LEU A 51 -18.67 8.14 -15.84
C LEU A 51 -17.97 6.76 -15.83
N SER A 52 -18.64 5.68 -16.27
CA SER A 52 -18.12 4.30 -16.21
C SER A 52 -16.70 4.11 -16.79
N ARG A 53 -16.37 4.69 -17.95
CA ARG A 53 -15.04 4.56 -18.56
C ARG A 53 -13.93 5.31 -17.81
N LEU A 54 -14.22 6.50 -17.28
CA LEU A 54 -13.23 7.29 -16.53
C LEU A 54 -12.90 6.61 -15.20
N THR A 55 -13.91 6.05 -14.53
CA THR A 55 -13.73 5.28 -13.29
C THR A 55 -12.81 4.09 -13.52
N LEU A 56 -13.00 3.31 -14.60
CA LEU A 56 -12.12 2.18 -14.90
C LEU A 56 -10.65 2.58 -15.12
N ILE A 57 -10.40 3.70 -15.81
CA ILE A 57 -9.03 4.20 -16.02
C ILE A 57 -8.41 4.62 -14.69
N LEU A 58 -9.16 5.36 -13.87
CA LEU A 58 -8.72 5.79 -12.55
C LEU A 58 -8.49 4.58 -11.62
N ASP A 59 -9.35 3.56 -11.67
CA ASP A 59 -9.19 2.34 -10.89
C ASP A 59 -7.88 1.61 -11.25
N LEU A 60 -7.55 1.54 -12.54
CA LEU A 60 -6.29 0.97 -13.00
C LEU A 60 -5.08 1.75 -12.47
N VAL A 61 -5.14 3.09 -12.52
CA VAL A 61 -4.07 3.95 -11.99
C VAL A 61 -3.89 3.74 -10.47
N VAL A 62 -5.00 3.66 -9.72
CA VAL A 62 -4.97 3.42 -8.28
C VAL A 62 -4.40 2.03 -7.95
N ALA A 63 -4.76 0.99 -8.70
CA ALA A 63 -4.18 -0.35 -8.53
C ALA A 63 -2.66 -0.37 -8.76
N MET A 64 -2.18 0.35 -9.79
CA MET A 64 -0.74 0.48 -10.07
C MET A 64 -0.01 1.25 -8.96
N LEU A 65 -0.62 2.30 -8.41
CA LEU A 65 -0.06 3.05 -7.28
C LEU A 65 0.00 2.20 -6.01
N LEU A 66 -1.06 1.46 -5.68
CA LEU A 66 -1.10 0.57 -4.52
C LEU A 66 0.04 -0.45 -4.59
N THR A 67 0.14 -1.16 -5.71
CA THR A 67 1.18 -2.19 -5.90
C THR A 67 2.60 -1.63 -5.85
N SER A 68 2.86 -0.48 -6.48
CA SER A 68 4.19 0.15 -6.42
C SER A 68 4.56 0.60 -5.01
N SER A 69 3.59 1.13 -4.25
CA SER A 69 3.81 1.62 -2.89
C SER A 69 4.07 0.48 -1.89
N ILE A 70 3.33 -0.63 -2.02
CA ILE A 70 3.53 -1.85 -1.24
C ILE A 70 4.91 -2.43 -1.55
N ALA A 71 5.29 -2.52 -2.83
CA ALA A 71 6.61 -3.03 -3.22
C ALA A 71 7.76 -2.19 -2.64
N ALA A 72 7.66 -0.85 -2.73
CA ALA A 72 8.66 0.05 -2.16
C ALA A 72 8.78 -0.11 -0.64
N ALA A 73 7.65 -0.19 0.07
CA ALA A 73 7.66 -0.36 1.51
C ALA A 73 8.13 -1.77 1.93
N LEU A 74 7.77 -2.82 1.20
CA LEU A 74 8.27 -4.17 1.43
C LEU A 74 9.79 -4.26 1.27
N ALA A 75 10.35 -3.63 0.22
CA ALA A 75 11.79 -3.60 0.00
C ALA A 75 12.53 -3.00 1.21
N ILE A 76 12.09 -1.83 1.70
CA ILE A 76 12.74 -1.22 2.87
C ILE A 76 12.44 -1.98 4.17
N ALA A 77 11.24 -2.58 4.32
CA ALA A 77 10.93 -3.42 5.47
C ALA A 77 11.83 -4.67 5.53
N GLN A 78 12.14 -5.28 4.37
CA GLN A 78 13.09 -6.38 4.29
C GLN A 78 14.49 -5.96 4.70
N VAL A 79 14.97 -4.81 4.20
CA VAL A 79 16.28 -4.28 4.61
C VAL A 79 16.29 -3.92 6.10
N GLY A 80 15.19 -3.40 6.66
CA GLY A 80 15.08 -3.14 8.10
C GLY A 80 15.12 -4.40 8.96
N LYS A 81 14.61 -5.53 8.44
CA LYS A 81 14.58 -6.83 9.14
C LYS A 81 15.90 -7.60 9.03
N GLN A 82 16.45 -7.71 7.83
CA GLN A 82 17.62 -8.55 7.55
C GLN A 82 18.93 -7.76 7.48
N GLY A 83 18.86 -6.45 7.21
CA GLY A 83 20.01 -5.63 6.86
C GLY A 83 20.51 -5.90 5.44
N ASN A 84 21.61 -5.23 5.07
CA ASN A 84 22.42 -5.50 3.90
C ASN A 84 23.87 -5.11 4.22
N SER A 85 24.71 -6.12 4.50
CA SER A 85 26.13 -5.91 4.87
C SER A 85 26.95 -5.27 3.75
N HIS A 86 26.66 -5.57 2.49
CA HIS A 86 27.37 -5.00 1.33
C HIS A 86 27.11 -3.51 1.16
N ALA A 87 25.93 -3.05 1.56
CA ALA A 87 25.57 -1.63 1.54
C ALA A 87 25.80 -0.93 2.91
N GLY A 88 26.23 -1.67 3.94
CA GLY A 88 26.38 -1.14 5.31
C GLY A 88 25.06 -0.91 6.06
N TRP A 89 23.94 -1.48 5.61
CA TRP A 89 22.66 -1.34 6.29
C TRP A 89 22.55 -2.37 7.40
N LEU A 90 22.52 -1.92 8.66
CA LEU A 90 22.32 -2.81 9.79
C LEU A 90 20.83 -3.14 9.99
N PRO A 91 20.49 -4.38 10.41
CA PRO A 91 19.13 -4.72 10.80
C PRO A 91 18.70 -3.92 12.03
N ILE A 92 17.56 -3.25 11.97
CA ILE A 92 17.05 -2.40 13.05
C ILE A 92 15.91 -3.05 13.84
N CYS A 93 15.23 -4.05 13.26
CA CYS A 93 14.06 -4.66 13.90
C CYS A 93 14.35 -5.42 15.20
N GLY A 94 15.61 -5.77 15.47
CA GLY A 94 16.02 -6.33 16.77
C GLY A 94 15.95 -5.31 17.91
N GLN A 95 16.12 -4.01 17.61
CA GLN A 95 16.15 -2.94 18.62
C GLN A 95 14.79 -2.25 18.78
N VAL A 96 13.97 -2.23 17.72
CA VAL A 96 12.64 -1.61 17.71
C VAL A 96 11.57 -2.62 17.26
N PRO A 97 11.32 -3.69 18.04
CA PRO A 97 10.44 -4.78 17.62
C PRO A 97 8.99 -4.33 17.46
N ARG A 98 8.46 -3.47 18.34
CA ARG A 98 7.05 -3.02 18.26
C ARG A 98 6.81 -2.14 17.04
N TYR A 99 7.81 -1.36 16.64
CA TYR A 99 7.79 -0.60 15.40
C TYR A 99 7.70 -1.56 14.21
N CYS A 100 8.60 -2.54 14.12
CA CYS A 100 8.63 -3.49 13.01
C CYS A 100 7.37 -4.37 12.94
N ASP A 101 6.83 -4.82 14.07
CA ASP A 101 5.56 -5.56 14.11
C ASP A 101 4.42 -4.72 13.53
N LYS A 102 4.33 -3.44 13.90
CA LYS A 102 3.34 -2.51 13.33
C LYS A 102 3.54 -2.29 11.83
N LEU A 103 4.76 -2.32 11.32
CA LEU A 103 5.03 -2.24 9.88
C LEU A 103 4.51 -3.49 9.18
N VAL A 104 4.86 -4.68 9.68
CA VAL A 104 4.47 -5.96 9.09
C VAL A 104 2.94 -6.11 9.07
N VAL A 105 2.27 -5.87 10.20
CA VAL A 105 0.80 -5.92 10.26
C VAL A 105 0.16 -4.97 9.26
N SER A 106 0.70 -3.76 9.13
CA SER A 106 0.19 -2.78 8.17
C SER A 106 0.40 -3.21 6.72
N LEU A 107 1.57 -3.77 6.39
CA LEU A 107 1.90 -4.22 5.04
C LEU A 107 1.05 -5.42 4.62
N VAL A 108 0.81 -6.37 5.54
CA VAL A 108 -0.09 -7.50 5.29
C VAL A 108 -1.51 -7.00 5.04
N ALA A 109 -2.01 -6.07 5.86
CA ALA A 109 -3.34 -5.48 5.66
C ALA A 109 -3.45 -4.76 4.30
N GLY A 110 -2.43 -3.95 3.93
CA GLY A 110 -2.38 -3.27 2.64
C GLY A 110 -2.32 -4.23 1.45
N PHE A 111 -1.56 -5.32 1.56
CA PHE A 111 -1.51 -6.35 0.52
C PHE A 111 -2.86 -7.03 0.32
N VAL A 112 -3.55 -7.38 1.41
CA VAL A 112 -4.92 -7.94 1.35
C VAL A 112 -5.89 -6.93 0.72
N ALA A 113 -5.80 -5.65 1.10
CA ALA A 113 -6.63 -4.60 0.51
C ALA A 113 -6.39 -4.45 -0.99
N ALA A 114 -5.13 -4.44 -1.44
CA ALA A 114 -4.76 -4.38 -2.85
C ALA A 114 -5.26 -5.60 -3.64
N LEU A 115 -5.22 -6.80 -3.06
CA LEU A 115 -5.79 -8.00 -3.68
C LEU A 115 -7.30 -7.89 -3.86
N VAL A 116 -8.03 -7.46 -2.84
CA VAL A 116 -9.48 -7.23 -2.91
C VAL A 116 -9.80 -6.18 -3.98
N TYR A 117 -9.05 -5.07 -3.99
CA TYR A 117 -9.20 -4.01 -4.98
C TYR A 117 -8.98 -4.52 -6.41
N LEU A 118 -7.95 -5.35 -6.64
CA LEU A 118 -7.68 -5.96 -7.93
C LEU A 118 -8.81 -6.91 -8.38
N LEU A 119 -9.36 -7.71 -7.47
CA LEU A 119 -10.50 -8.59 -7.77
C LEU A 119 -11.73 -7.77 -8.18
N LEU A 120 -12.00 -6.66 -7.50
CA LEU A 120 -13.08 -5.73 -7.85
C LEU A 120 -12.87 -5.13 -9.24
N LEU A 121 -11.65 -4.66 -9.54
CA LEU A 121 -11.29 -4.13 -10.86
C LEU A 121 -11.48 -5.18 -11.98
N VAL A 122 -11.07 -6.43 -11.75
CA VAL A 122 -11.27 -7.51 -12.73
C VAL A 122 -12.76 -7.81 -12.92
N TYR A 123 -13.54 -7.80 -11.84
CA TYR A 123 -14.98 -8.00 -11.91
C TYR A 123 -15.68 -6.90 -12.72
N THR A 124 -15.37 -5.62 -12.45
CA THR A 124 -15.94 -4.48 -13.17
C THR A 124 -15.49 -4.46 -14.64
N LEU A 125 -14.22 -4.78 -14.91
CA LEU A 125 -13.72 -4.91 -16.28
C LEU A 125 -14.48 -5.99 -17.05
N ARG A 126 -14.68 -7.18 -16.47
CA ARG A 126 -15.46 -8.25 -17.11
C ARG A 126 -16.91 -7.83 -17.38
N ALA A 127 -17.55 -7.19 -16.41
CA ALA A 127 -18.91 -6.69 -16.58
C ALA A 127 -19.02 -5.64 -17.70
N ALA A 128 -18.02 -4.77 -17.83
CA ALA A 128 -17.97 -3.75 -18.88
C ALA A 128 -17.64 -4.33 -20.28
N LEU A 129 -16.81 -5.38 -20.35
CA LEU A 129 -16.44 -6.03 -21.61
C LEU A 129 -17.50 -7.01 -22.13
N HIS A 130 -18.28 -7.66 -21.24
CA HIS A 130 -19.29 -8.64 -21.63
C HIS A 130 -20.27 -8.18 -22.73
N PRO A 131 -20.90 -6.98 -22.66
CA PRO A 131 -21.76 -6.50 -23.73
C PRO A 131 -21.01 -6.19 -25.04
N VAL A 132 -19.72 -5.84 -24.97
CA VAL A 132 -18.90 -5.56 -26.17
C VAL A 132 -18.61 -6.83 -26.96
N PHE A 133 -18.40 -7.97 -26.29
CA PHE A 133 -18.17 -9.26 -26.95
C PHE A 133 -19.46 -10.00 -27.33
N ALA A 134 -20.58 -9.70 -26.66
CA ALA A 134 -21.90 -10.21 -27.05
C ALA A 134 -22.44 -9.54 -28.33
N ILE A 135 -21.91 -8.38 -28.70
CA ILE A 135 -22.14 -7.70 -29.98
C ILE A 135 -21.01 -8.11 -30.93
N LYS A 136 -21.03 -9.35 -31.41
CA LYS A 136 -20.29 -9.72 -32.63
C LYS A 136 -21.24 -10.52 -33.53
N PRO A 137 -21.51 -10.07 -34.76
CA PRO A 137 -22.34 -10.79 -35.73
C PRO A 137 -21.68 -12.10 -36.18
#